data_AF-A0A958QH40-F1
#
_entry.id   AF-A0A958QH40-F1
#
_cell.length_a   1.000
_cell.length_b   1.000
_cell.length_c   1.000
_cell.angle_alpha   90.00
_cell.angle_beta   90.00
_cell.angle_gamma   90.00
#
_symmetry.space_group_name_H-M   'P 1'
#
loop_
_entity.id
_entity.type
_entity.pdbx_description
1 polymer ?
#
loop_
_entity_poly.entity_id
_entity_poly.type
_entity_poly.pdbx_seq_one_letter_code
_entity_poly.pdbx_strand_id
1 'polypeptide(L)'
;MQQSWNTEFDKGRFQHAVDYLASPMSALLPARSVIEIGVLLMLFQAMDGVLTTIGINRFGLAAEGNPVLRQLMVEFGHIPTLTILKSTAIIIVLALTLIAARLPWVKNAMSALTCLYFFTAIVPWTYILFIKPFFLIG
;
A
#
# COMPACT_ATOMS: atom_id res chain seq x y z
N MET A 1 46.32 10.38 32.47
CA MET A 1 45.61 11.51 31.83
C MET A 1 45.69 11.49 30.30
N GLN A 2 46.82 11.14 29.67
CA GLN A 2 46.93 11.06 28.19
C GLN A 2 45.98 10.05 27.52
N GLN A 3 45.73 8.90 28.17
CA GLN A 3 44.93 7.80 27.60
C GLN A 3 43.43 8.15 27.42
N SER A 4 42.83 8.94 28.31
CA SER A 4 41.40 9.31 28.16
C SER A 4 41.19 10.30 27.02
N TRP A 5 42.17 11.19 26.80
CA TRP A 5 42.12 12.20 25.74
C TRP A 5 42.13 11.56 24.34
N ASN A 6 42.94 10.53 24.13
CA ASN A 6 42.96 9.79 22.85
C ASN A 6 41.65 9.04 22.60
N THR A 7 41.00 8.48 23.63
CA THR A 7 39.73 7.76 23.47
C THR A 7 38.53 8.67 23.19
N GLU A 8 38.51 9.89 23.73
CA GLU A 8 37.46 10.85 23.40
C GLU A 8 37.62 11.42 21.99
N PHE A 9 38.86 11.70 21.58
CA PHE A 9 39.16 12.18 20.24
C PHE A 9 38.79 11.16 19.15
N ASP A 10 39.05 9.87 19.41
CA ASP A 10 38.72 8.79 18.48
C ASP A 10 37.21 8.56 18.37
N LYS A 11 36.48 8.64 19.49
CA LYS A 11 35.00 8.60 19.52
C LYS A 11 34.37 9.73 18.70
N GLY A 12 34.89 10.95 18.81
CA GLY A 12 34.36 12.10 18.06
C GLY A 12 34.53 11.94 16.55
N ARG A 13 35.68 11.43 16.09
CA ARG A 13 35.94 11.17 14.67
C ARG A 13 35.11 10.02 14.13
N PHE A 14 34.92 8.96 14.92
CA PHE A 14 34.06 7.85 14.56
C PHE A 14 32.61 8.30 14.44
N GLN A 15 32.10 9.07 15.40
CA GLN A 15 30.74 9.61 15.36
C GLN A 15 30.52 10.51 14.13
N HIS A 16 31.48 11.40 13.83
CA HIS A 16 31.42 12.23 12.64
C HIS A 16 31.39 11.41 11.35
N ALA A 17 32.18 10.33 11.25
CA ALA A 17 32.18 9.44 10.09
C ALA A 17 30.85 8.69 9.95
N VAL A 18 30.27 8.23 11.07
CA VAL A 18 28.94 7.63 11.11
C VAL A 18 27.87 8.62 10.64
N ASP A 19 27.91 9.87 11.12
CA ASP A 19 26.94 10.90 10.75
C ASP A 19 27.07 11.30 9.27
N TYR A 20 28.30 11.38 8.74
CA TYR A 20 28.56 11.62 7.31
C TYR A 20 28.04 10.50 6.41
N LEU A 21 28.12 9.24 6.85
CA LEU A 21 27.59 8.09 6.12
C LEU A 21 26.07 7.93 6.28
N ALA A 22 25.52 8.28 7.45
CA ALA A 22 24.10 8.20 7.74
C ALA A 22 23.28 9.31 7.05
N SER A 23 23.88 10.48 6.84
CA SER A 23 23.30 11.63 6.12
C SER A 23 22.65 11.26 4.77
N PRO A 24 23.37 10.71 3.78
CA PRO A 24 22.79 10.37 2.48
C PRO A 24 21.78 9.22 2.55
N MET A 25 21.96 8.27 3.49
CA MET A 25 21.01 7.18 3.70
C MET A 25 19.67 7.67 4.25
N SER A 26 19.69 8.62 5.19
CA SER A 26 18.48 9.21 5.78
C SER A 26 17.66 10.00 4.77
N ALA A 27 18.31 10.62 3.77
CA ALA A 27 17.65 11.35 2.68
C ALA A 27 16.96 10.44 1.65
N LEU A 28 17.28 9.14 1.64
CA LEU A 28 16.64 8.13 0.78
C LEU A 28 15.44 7.47 1.45
N LEU A 29 15.36 7.50 2.78
CA LEU A 29 14.28 6.87 3.52
C LEU A 29 13.04 7.76 3.51
N PRO A 30 11.88 7.25 3.05
CA PRO A 30 10.63 8.00 3.14
C PRO A 30 10.30 8.30 4.60
N ALA A 31 9.74 9.49 4.85
CA ALA A 31 9.31 9.89 6.18
C ALA A 31 8.35 8.84 6.76
N ARG A 32 8.41 8.61 8.08
CA ARG A 32 7.57 7.62 8.78
C ARG A 32 6.09 7.70 8.39
N SER A 33 5.54 8.91 8.26
CA SER A 33 4.15 9.13 7.82
C SER A 33 3.83 8.59 6.41
N VAL A 34 4.80 8.57 5.50
CA VAL A 34 4.64 8.03 4.14
C VAL A 34 4.66 6.51 4.17
N ILE A 35 5.52 5.92 5.01
CA ILE A 35 5.55 4.47 5.24
C ILE A 35 4.21 4.00 5.82
N GLU A 36 3.66 4.71 6.81
CA GLU A 36 2.35 4.42 7.39
C GLU A 36 1.24 4.43 6.34
N ILE A 37 1.20 5.46 5.47
CA ILE A 37 0.25 5.54 4.36
C ILE A 37 0.45 4.39 3.36
N GLY A 38 1.69 4.07 3.01
CA GLY A 38 2.01 2.95 2.12
C GLY A 38 1.55 1.60 2.69
N VAL A 39 1.77 1.36 3.97
CA VAL A 39 1.29 0.15 4.67
C VAL A 39 -0.23 0.08 4.68
N LEU A 40 -0.93 1.18 4.98
CA LEU A 40 -2.39 1.23 4.93
C LEU A 40 -2.92 0.93 3.52
N LEU A 41 -2.30 1.48 2.47
CA LEU A 41 -2.65 1.20 1.09
C LEU A 41 -2.45 -0.27 0.71
N MET A 42 -1.36 -0.89 1.16
CA MET A 42 -1.13 -2.33 0.95
C MET A 42 -2.20 -3.18 1.64
N LEU A 43 -2.57 -2.84 2.88
CA LEU A 43 -3.65 -3.51 3.61
C LEU A 43 -5.00 -3.34 2.90
N PHE A 44 -5.32 -2.14 2.42
CA PHE A 44 -6.54 -1.90 1.65
C PHE A 44 -6.55 -2.66 0.32
N GLN A 45 -5.42 -2.77 -0.38
CA GLN A 45 -5.33 -3.59 -1.59
C GLN A 45 -5.60 -5.06 -1.30
N ALA A 46 -5.01 -5.61 -0.23
CA ALA A 46 -5.24 -7.00 0.19
C ALA A 46 -6.71 -7.22 0.59
N MET A 47 -7.27 -6.33 1.41
CA MET A 47 -8.65 -6.43 1.87
C MET A 47 -9.65 -6.33 0.71
N ASP A 48 -9.43 -5.40 -0.23
CA ASP A 48 -10.24 -5.28 -1.43
C ASP A 48 -10.14 -6.53 -2.31
N GLY A 49 -8.95 -7.14 -2.44
CA GLY A 49 -8.80 -8.42 -3.15
C GLY A 49 -9.61 -9.56 -2.54
N VAL A 50 -9.62 -9.65 -1.20
CA VAL A 50 -10.43 -10.64 -0.47
C VAL A 50 -11.93 -10.36 -0.65
N LEU A 51 -12.37 -9.11 -0.47
CA LEU A 51 -13.76 -8.69 -0.64
C LEU A 51 -14.28 -9.00 -2.04
N THR A 52 -13.52 -8.63 -3.08
CA THR A 52 -13.86 -8.92 -4.48
C THR A 52 -13.89 -10.42 -4.76
N THR A 53 -12.94 -11.19 -4.21
CA THR A 53 -12.94 -12.66 -4.37
C THR A 53 -14.19 -13.29 -3.75
N ILE A 54 -14.53 -12.90 -2.52
CA ILE A 54 -15.74 -13.39 -1.83
C ILE A 54 -16.99 -12.97 -2.61
N GLY A 55 -17.05 -11.72 -3.07
CA GLY A 55 -18.16 -11.17 -3.84
C GLY A 55 -18.39 -11.92 -5.15
N ILE A 56 -17.33 -12.17 -5.92
CA ILE A 56 -17.39 -12.95 -7.16
C ILE A 56 -17.76 -14.41 -6.89
N ASN A 57 -17.20 -15.01 -5.85
CA ASN A 57 -17.53 -16.40 -5.51
C ASN A 57 -19.00 -16.56 -5.09
N ARG A 58 -19.60 -15.50 -4.50
CA ARG A 58 -21.00 -15.52 -4.04
C ARG A 58 -22.01 -15.08 -5.10
N PHE A 59 -21.70 -14.08 -5.92
CA PHE A 59 -22.63 -13.46 -6.87
C PHE A 59 -22.26 -13.71 -8.35
N GLY A 60 -21.14 -14.38 -8.59
CA GLY A 60 -20.59 -14.61 -9.93
C GLY A 60 -19.88 -13.38 -10.51
N LEU A 61 -19.31 -13.57 -11.70
CA LEU A 61 -18.57 -12.54 -12.45
C LEU A 61 -19.43 -11.33 -12.86
N ALA A 62 -20.76 -11.46 -12.83
CA ALA A 62 -21.68 -10.37 -13.12
C ALA A 62 -21.73 -9.30 -12.01
N ALA A 63 -21.24 -9.60 -10.80
CA ALA A 63 -21.14 -8.64 -9.72
C ALA A 63 -19.97 -7.67 -9.88
N GLU A 64 -19.00 -8.01 -10.73
CA GLU A 64 -17.93 -7.09 -11.10
C GLU A 64 -18.46 -5.99 -12.00
N GLY A 65 -18.48 -4.76 -11.47
CA GLY A 65 -18.91 -3.57 -12.20
C GLY A 65 -17.89 -3.10 -13.23
N ASN A 66 -16.64 -3.57 -13.16
CA ASN A 66 -15.60 -3.20 -14.10
C ASN A 66 -15.58 -4.17 -15.30
N PRO A 67 -15.98 -3.73 -16.51
CA PRO A 67 -16.09 -4.61 -17.67
C PRO A 67 -14.74 -5.18 -18.13
N VAL A 68 -13.64 -4.43 -17.95
CA VAL A 68 -12.28 -4.87 -18.30
C VAL A 68 -11.84 -5.97 -17.34
N LEU A 69 -12.03 -5.76 -16.04
CA LEU A 69 -11.68 -6.73 -15.02
C LEU A 69 -12.52 -8.01 -15.16
N ARG A 70 -13.81 -7.86 -15.47
CA ARG A 70 -14.71 -8.99 -15.75
C ARG A 70 -14.22 -9.83 -16.93
N GLN A 71 -13.79 -9.22 -18.04
CA GLN A 71 -13.26 -9.96 -19.19
C GLN A 71 -11.98 -10.72 -18.84
N LEU A 72 -11.04 -10.07 -18.13
CA LEU A 72 -9.82 -10.72 -17.66
C LEU A 72 -10.12 -11.91 -16.74
N MET A 73 -11.08 -11.79 -15.85
CA MET A 73 -11.48 -12.87 -14.95
C MET A 73 -12.23 -14.01 -15.65
N VAL A 74 -12.90 -13.75 -16.77
CA VAL A 74 -13.50 -14.79 -17.63
C VAL A 74 -12.40 -15.58 -18.34
N GLU A 75 -11.35 -14.90 -18.81
CA GLU A 75 -10.29 -15.51 -19.62
C GLU A 75 -9.23 -16.25 -18.79
N PHE A 76 -8.81 -15.66 -17.67
CA PHE A 76 -7.74 -16.21 -16.82
C PHE A 76 -8.25 -16.82 -15.51
N GLY A 77 -9.50 -16.55 -15.14
CA GLY A 77 -10.05 -16.90 -13.83
C GLY A 77 -9.87 -15.78 -12.79
N HIS A 78 -10.80 -15.70 -11.84
CA HIS A 78 -10.83 -14.63 -10.83
C HIS A 78 -9.62 -14.59 -9.89
N ILE A 79 -9.17 -15.73 -9.34
CA ILE A 79 -8.03 -15.81 -8.40
C ILE A 79 -6.71 -15.32 -9.02
N PRO A 80 -6.24 -15.83 -10.18
CA PRO A 80 -4.97 -15.38 -10.76
C PRO A 80 -5.05 -13.94 -11.25
N THR A 81 -6.17 -13.53 -11.83
CA THR A 81 -6.39 -12.14 -12.28
C THR A 81 -6.27 -11.16 -11.12
N LEU A 82 -6.95 -11.43 -10.00
CA LEU A 82 -6.86 -10.60 -8.81
C LEU A 82 -5.46 -10.61 -8.22
N THR A 83 -4.80 -11.77 -8.14
CA THR A 83 -3.44 -11.85 -7.60
C THR A 83 -2.46 -10.98 -8.41
N ILE A 84 -2.53 -11.01 -9.74
CA ILE A 84 -1.67 -10.20 -10.61
C ILE A 84 -1.97 -8.72 -10.47
N LEU A 85 -3.24 -8.31 -10.54
CA LEU A 85 -3.62 -6.90 -10.39
C LEU A 85 -3.22 -6.35 -9.02
N LYS A 86 -3.43 -7.13 -7.96
CA LYS A 86 -3.10 -6.72 -6.58
C LYS A 86 -1.60 -6.65 -6.35
N SER A 87 -0.84 -7.62 -6.85
CA SER A 87 0.63 -7.59 -6.80
C SER A 87 1.17 -6.37 -7.54
N THR A 88 0.62 -6.08 -8.72
CA THR A 88 0.98 -4.89 -9.50
C THR A 88 0.66 -3.61 -8.74
N ALA A 89 -0.52 -3.53 -8.11
CA ALA A 89 -0.90 -2.39 -7.28
C ALA A 89 0.04 -2.20 -6.07
N ILE A 90 0.45 -3.28 -5.39
CA ILE A 90 1.41 -3.22 -4.29
C ILE A 90 2.76 -2.68 -4.77
N ILE A 91 3.25 -3.14 -5.93
CA ILE A 91 4.50 -2.63 -6.53
C ILE A 91 4.38 -1.13 -6.83
N ILE A 92 3.25 -0.69 -7.39
CA ILE A 92 2.99 0.72 -7.66
C ILE A 92 2.97 1.54 -6.37
N VAL A 93 2.32 1.06 -5.31
CA VAL A 93 2.30 1.71 -3.99
C VAL A 93 3.71 1.80 -3.41
N LEU A 94 4.52 0.75 -3.56
CA LEU A 94 5.90 0.74 -3.09
C LEU A 94 6.75 1.76 -3.86
N ALA A 95 6.62 1.81 -5.19
CA ALA A 95 7.26 2.82 -6.02
C ALA A 95 6.83 4.25 -5.65
N LEU A 96 5.53 4.48 -5.43
CA LEU A 96 4.99 5.77 -4.98
C LEU A 96 5.53 6.17 -3.60
N THR A 97 5.67 5.22 -2.68
CA THR A 97 6.24 5.45 -1.34
C THR A 97 7.69 5.93 -1.44
N LEU A 98 8.48 5.35 -2.35
CA LEU A 98 9.86 5.77 -2.62
C LEU A 98 9.92 7.15 -3.29
N ILE A 99 9.05 7.42 -4.27
CA ILE A 99 8.99 8.71 -4.97
C ILE A 99 8.49 9.82 -4.03
N ALA A 100 7.59 9.50 -3.10
CA ALA A 100 7.08 10.45 -2.10
C ALA A 100 8.17 10.95 -1.14
N ALA A 101 9.28 10.23 -0.98
CA ALA A 101 10.47 10.73 -0.27
C ALA A 101 11.11 11.94 -1.00
N ARG A 102 10.98 12.02 -2.33
CA ARG A 102 11.55 13.08 -3.16
C ARG A 102 10.57 14.21 -3.46
N LEU A 103 9.27 13.94 -3.44
CA LEU A 103 8.25 14.86 -3.93
C LEU A 103 7.09 15.00 -2.91
N PRO A 104 6.99 16.15 -2.21
CA PRO A 104 6.01 16.33 -1.12
C PRO A 104 4.54 16.29 -1.60
N TRP A 105 4.26 16.66 -2.86
CA TRP A 105 2.91 16.58 -3.44
C TRP A 105 2.38 15.13 -3.59
N VAL A 106 3.27 14.14 -3.66
CA VAL A 106 2.89 12.73 -3.85
C VAL A 106 2.26 12.19 -2.58
N LYS A 107 2.69 12.66 -1.40
CA LYS A 107 2.04 12.33 -0.13
C LYS A 107 0.56 12.73 -0.15
N ASN A 108 0.24 13.92 -0.64
CA ASN A 108 -1.15 14.38 -0.74
C ASN A 108 -1.93 13.56 -1.77
N ALA A 109 -1.32 13.24 -2.92
CA ALA A 109 -1.94 12.38 -3.92
C ALA A 109 -2.21 10.96 -3.38
N MET A 110 -1.27 10.36 -2.66
CA MET A 110 -1.43 9.05 -2.01
C MET A 110 -2.56 9.07 -0.98
N SER A 111 -2.66 10.12 -0.17
CA SER A 111 -3.76 10.27 0.79
C SER A 111 -5.12 10.42 0.08
N ALA A 112 -5.19 11.21 -0.98
CA ALA A 112 -6.40 11.36 -1.78
C ALA A 112 -6.80 10.04 -2.45
N LEU A 113 -5.85 9.32 -3.02
CA LEU A 113 -6.03 7.98 -3.58
C LEU A 113 -6.54 7.00 -2.52
N THR A 114 -5.96 7.00 -1.32
CA THR A 114 -6.39 6.15 -0.20
C THR A 114 -7.85 6.41 0.15
N CYS A 115 -8.21 7.69 0.29
CA CYS A 115 -9.57 8.11 0.62
C CYS A 115 -10.55 7.71 -0.49
N LEU A 116 -10.21 8.01 -1.74
CA LEU A 116 -11.01 7.63 -2.90
C LEU A 116 -11.22 6.11 -2.95
N TYR A 117 -10.16 5.32 -2.78
CA TYR A 117 -10.21 3.85 -2.80
C TYR A 117 -11.08 3.28 -1.68
N PHE A 118 -11.02 3.88 -0.49
CA PHE A 118 -11.87 3.49 0.62
C PHE A 118 -13.36 3.66 0.26
N PHE A 119 -13.73 4.79 -0.34
CA PHE A 119 -15.12 5.07 -0.73
C PHE A 119 -15.58 4.31 -1.98
N THR A 120 -14.72 4.08 -2.97
CA THR A 120 -15.13 3.43 -4.23
C THR A 120 -14.96 1.93 -4.25
N ALA A 121 -14.11 1.35 -3.40
CA ALA A 121 -13.87 -0.07 -3.39
C ALA A 121 -14.45 -0.71 -2.11
N ILE A 122 -14.01 -0.24 -0.93
CA ILE A 122 -14.39 -0.88 0.34
C ILE A 122 -15.88 -0.68 0.65
N VAL A 123 -16.40 0.54 0.54
CA VAL A 123 -17.82 0.84 0.86
C VAL A 123 -18.81 0.08 -0.02
N PRO A 124 -18.72 0.07 -1.36
CA PRO A 124 -19.67 -0.67 -2.19
C PRO A 124 -19.55 -2.18 -2.01
N TRP A 125 -18.34 -2.75 -1.83
CA TRP A 125 -18.20 -4.18 -1.58
C TRP A 125 -18.79 -4.58 -0.23
N THR A 126 -18.52 -3.82 0.84
CA THR A 126 -19.14 -4.07 2.15
C THR A 126 -20.66 -3.92 2.08
N TYR A 127 -21.17 -2.89 1.40
CA TYR A 127 -22.61 -2.72 1.17
C TYR A 127 -23.21 -3.94 0.45
N ILE A 128 -22.64 -4.38 -0.67
CA ILE A 128 -23.13 -5.54 -1.44
C ILE A 128 -23.07 -6.83 -0.60
N LEU A 129 -21.98 -7.06 0.13
CA LEU A 129 -21.79 -8.30 0.90
C LEU A 129 -22.69 -8.43 2.13
N PHE A 130 -23.04 -7.31 2.77
CA PHE A 130 -23.86 -7.33 4.00
C PHE A 130 -25.34 -7.04 3.75
N ILE A 131 -25.72 -6.27 2.72
CA ILE A 131 -27.13 -5.97 2.44
C ILE A 131 -27.82 -6.99 1.55
N LYS A 132 -27.16 -7.55 0.53
CA LYS A 132 -27.80 -8.61 -0.29
C LYS A 132 -28.15 -9.91 0.46
N PRO A 133 -27.38 -10.43 1.44
CA PRO A 133 -27.83 -11.63 2.15
C PRO A 133 -29.10 -11.40 2.99
N PHE A 134 -29.39 -10.16 3.39
CA PHE A 134 -30.59 -9.85 4.15
C PHE A 134 -31.87 -9.94 3.29
N PHE A 135 -31.78 -9.65 1.99
CA PHE A 135 -32.96 -9.59 1.10
C PHE A 135 -33.35 -10.94 0.46
N LEU A 136 -32.52 -11.98 0.58
CA LEU A 136 -32.82 -13.33 0.06
C LEU A 136 -33.40 -14.29 1.12
N ILE A 137 -33.53 -13.84 2.37
CA ILE A 137 -34.10 -14.60 3.50
C ILE A 137 -35.43 -13.95 3.98
N GLY A 138 -35.84 -12.82 3.38
CA GLY A 138 -37.10 -12.12 3.66
C GLY A 138 -38.15 -12.34 2.58
#